data_AF-A0A3C0KX88-F1
#
_entry.id   AF-A0A3C0KX88-F1
#
_cell.length_a   1.000
_cell.length_b   1.000
_cell.length_c   1.000
_cell.angle_alpha   90.00
_cell.angle_beta   90.00
_cell.angle_gamma   90.00
#
_symmetry.space_group_name_H-M   'P 1'
#
loop_
_entity.id
_entity.type
_entity.pdbx_description
1 polymer ?
#
loop_
_entity_poly.entity_id
_entity_poly.type
_entity_poly.pdbx_seq_one_letter_code
_entity_poly.pdbx_strand_id
1 'polypeptide(L)'
;MILVLDQVGLELNGRSILKGVTLELALGQHLAIMGPNGAGKSSLLGLITGDLEVTSGCLTVFGKSPSAFQPLERAQRISALSQSSELRFPFTVEEVIGLGRYPFRAKAASTARIVREVMDALQLNGFAQRSMLSLSGGERQRVHLARAVAQIWSSPVPALLLLDEPFAALDIAHQVGVRRLLAQVLAAHPVSIVSVVHDLGQATQGYDQICLLTEQGDQLAFGASSAVL
;
A
#
# COMPACT_ATOMS: atom_id res chain seq x y z
N MET A 1 -0.44 8.38 16.64
CA MET A 1 -0.28 8.32 15.18
C MET A 1 0.72 7.25 14.81
N ILE A 2 0.52 6.56 13.68
CA ILE A 2 1.46 5.55 13.15
C ILE A 2 2.25 6.07 11.96
N LEU A 3 1.79 7.12 11.28
CA LEU A 3 2.49 7.82 10.22
C LEU A 3 2.38 9.31 10.53
N VAL A 4 3.51 10.00 10.52
CA VAL A 4 3.57 11.46 10.71
C VAL A 4 4.56 12.02 9.71
N LEU A 5 4.11 12.99 8.93
CA LEU A 5 4.93 13.82 8.07
C LEU A 5 4.77 15.25 8.56
N ASP A 6 5.87 15.92 8.82
CA ASP A 6 5.93 17.32 9.22
C ASP A 6 6.83 18.07 8.25
N GLN A 7 6.20 18.93 7.42
CA GLN A 7 6.85 19.76 6.41
C GLN A 7 7.84 18.97 5.52
N VAL A 8 7.46 17.76 5.12
CA VAL A 8 8.34 16.84 4.38
C VAL A 8 8.59 17.36 2.97
N GLY A 9 9.87 17.50 2.65
CA GLY A 9 10.36 17.79 1.30
C GLY A 9 11.19 16.65 0.72
N LEU A 10 11.20 16.58 -0.61
CA LEU A 10 12.03 15.66 -1.38
C LEU A 10 12.59 16.39 -2.60
N GLU A 11 13.91 16.36 -2.74
CA GLU A 11 14.61 16.78 -3.94
C GLU A 11 15.36 15.60 -4.56
N LEU A 12 15.20 15.40 -5.86
CA LEU A 12 15.92 14.39 -6.64
C LEU A 12 16.62 15.06 -7.81
N ASN A 13 17.93 14.86 -7.94
CA ASN A 13 18.76 15.41 -9.02
C ASN A 13 18.57 16.94 -9.20
N GLY A 14 18.50 17.68 -8.08
CA GLY A 14 18.31 19.14 -8.07
C GLY A 14 16.90 19.62 -8.45
N ARG A 15 15.91 18.72 -8.52
CA ARG A 15 14.50 19.07 -8.74
C ARG A 15 13.70 18.76 -7.48
N SER A 16 12.93 19.73 -7.02
CA SER A 16 11.98 19.55 -5.92
C SER A 16 10.76 18.76 -6.42
N ILE A 17 10.52 17.62 -5.77
CA ILE A 17 9.43 16.66 -6.07
C ILE A 17 8.30 16.80 -5.05
N LEU A 18 8.63 17.02 -3.78
CA LEU A 18 7.68 17.27 -2.70
C LEU A 18 8.09 18.51 -1.92
N LYS A 19 7.12 19.33 -1.52
CA LYS A 19 7.34 20.62 -0.88
C LYS A 19 6.43 20.78 0.34
N GLY A 20 6.99 20.55 1.53
CA GLY A 20 6.31 20.86 2.79
C GLY A 20 5.08 20.01 3.09
N VAL A 21 5.05 18.74 2.69
CA VAL A 21 3.90 17.85 2.93
C VAL A 21 3.76 17.53 4.42
N THR A 22 2.59 17.80 4.98
CA THR A 22 2.27 17.58 6.40
C THR A 22 1.00 16.75 6.54
N LEU A 23 1.10 15.56 7.14
CA LEU A 23 -0.06 14.71 7.38
C LEU A 23 0.17 13.74 8.54
N GLU A 24 -0.93 13.26 9.10
CA GLU A 24 -0.91 12.26 10.17
C GLU A 24 -1.90 11.14 9.87
N LEU A 25 -1.52 9.90 10.21
CA LEU A 25 -2.41 8.75 10.13
C LEU A 25 -2.43 7.99 11.45
N ALA A 26 -3.60 7.73 12.00
CA ALA A 26 -3.77 6.87 13.15
C ALA A 26 -3.82 5.38 12.74
N LEU A 27 -3.63 4.50 13.72
CA LEU A 27 -3.82 3.06 13.53
C LEU A 27 -5.28 2.77 13.18
N GLY A 28 -5.54 1.90 12.20
CA GLY A 28 -6.91 1.55 11.77
C GLY A 28 -7.52 2.51 10.76
N GLN A 29 -6.80 3.55 10.32
CA GLN A 29 -7.29 4.50 9.33
C GLN A 29 -6.83 4.16 7.90
N HIS A 30 -7.66 4.57 6.94
CA HIS A 30 -7.38 4.52 5.50
C HIS A 30 -7.17 5.93 4.95
N LEU A 31 -5.96 6.21 4.44
CA LEU A 31 -5.58 7.46 3.78
C LEU A 31 -5.62 7.31 2.26
N ALA A 32 -6.28 8.24 1.58
CA ALA A 32 -6.10 8.46 0.14
C ALA A 32 -5.07 9.57 -0.11
N ILE A 33 -4.07 9.30 -0.94
CA ILE A 33 -3.18 10.31 -1.52
C ILE A 33 -3.63 10.54 -2.97
N MET A 34 -3.89 11.80 -3.30
CA MET A 34 -4.40 12.20 -4.60
C MET A 34 -3.57 13.32 -5.20
N GLY A 35 -3.71 13.49 -6.50
CA GLY A 35 -3.04 14.53 -7.26
C GLY A 35 -2.81 14.10 -8.70
N PRO A 36 -2.49 15.02 -9.61
CA PRO A 36 -2.22 14.69 -11.00
C PRO A 36 -1.01 13.74 -11.15
N ASN A 37 -0.85 13.17 -12.33
CA ASN A 37 0.37 12.41 -12.65
C ASN A 37 1.58 13.34 -12.53
N GLY A 38 2.65 12.86 -11.90
CA GLY A 38 3.84 13.68 -11.63
C GLY A 38 3.82 14.46 -10.31
N ALA A 39 2.71 14.49 -9.57
CA ALA A 39 2.60 15.19 -8.28
C ALA A 39 3.45 14.61 -7.11
N GLY A 40 4.32 13.63 -7.37
CA GLY A 40 5.17 13.03 -6.34
C GLY A 40 4.52 11.93 -5.48
N LYS A 41 3.33 11.42 -5.84
CA LYS A 41 2.59 10.38 -5.07
C LYS A 41 3.40 9.10 -4.82
N SER A 42 3.96 8.50 -5.87
CA SER A 42 4.82 7.31 -5.72
C SER A 42 6.13 7.62 -5.00
N SER A 43 6.64 8.85 -5.13
CA SER A 43 7.82 9.30 -4.38
C SER A 43 7.51 9.45 -2.89
N LEU A 44 6.32 9.92 -2.54
CA LEU A 44 5.82 9.94 -1.17
C LEU A 44 5.70 8.53 -0.59
N LEU A 45 5.19 7.57 -1.37
CA LEU A 45 5.23 6.16 -0.96
C LEU A 45 6.66 5.65 -0.76
N GLY A 46 7.60 6.00 -1.65
CA GLY A 46 9.01 5.66 -1.54
C GLY A 46 9.69 6.23 -0.28
N LEU A 47 9.29 7.41 0.17
CA LEU A 47 9.73 7.96 1.45
C LEU A 47 9.18 7.13 2.62
N ILE A 48 7.90 6.74 2.57
CA ILE A 48 7.25 5.96 3.63
C ILE A 48 7.83 4.55 3.71
N THR A 49 8.16 3.90 2.59
CA THR A 49 8.86 2.60 2.56
C THR A 49 10.31 2.69 3.01
N GLY A 50 10.90 3.88 2.99
CA GLY A 50 12.33 4.09 3.24
C GLY A 50 13.22 3.68 2.07
N ASP A 51 12.68 3.69 0.84
CA ASP A 51 13.45 3.55 -0.41
C ASP A 51 14.02 4.90 -0.86
N LEU A 52 13.42 6.00 -0.40
CA LEU A 52 13.90 7.37 -0.55
C LEU A 52 14.11 8.00 0.84
N GLU A 53 14.99 8.99 0.91
CA GLU A 53 15.22 9.79 2.12
C GLU A 53 14.62 11.19 1.97
N VAL A 54 14.10 11.74 3.06
CA VAL A 54 13.61 13.12 3.10
C VAL A 54 14.77 14.09 2.93
N THR A 55 14.57 15.16 2.16
CA THR A 55 15.56 16.24 2.02
C THR A 55 15.32 17.38 3.00
N SER A 56 14.08 17.53 3.47
CA SER A 56 13.70 18.47 4.53
C SER A 56 12.47 17.96 5.29
N GLY A 57 12.23 18.54 6.47
CA GLY A 57 11.13 18.13 7.36
C GLY A 57 11.44 16.83 8.09
N CYS A 58 10.40 16.20 8.64
CA CYS A 58 10.50 14.96 9.39
C CYS A 58 9.42 13.96 8.96
N LEU A 59 9.81 12.70 8.76
CA LEU A 59 8.89 11.60 8.50
C LEU A 59 9.13 10.48 9.51
N THR A 60 8.07 10.04 10.16
CA THR A 60 8.12 8.86 11.04
C THR A 60 7.03 7.85 10.72
N VAL A 61 7.39 6.58 10.80
CA VAL A 61 6.50 5.42 10.71
C VAL A 61 6.67 4.62 12.00
N PHE A 62 5.58 4.37 12.71
CA PHE A 62 5.56 3.82 14.07
C PHE A 62 6.55 4.53 15.02
N GLY A 63 6.65 5.86 14.90
CA GLY A 63 7.48 6.71 15.75
C GLY A 63 8.99 6.69 15.44
N LYS A 64 9.41 6.08 14.33
CA LYS A 64 10.82 6.05 13.89
C LYS A 64 10.94 6.42 12.42
N SER A 65 12.10 6.93 12.00
CA SER A 65 12.40 7.07 10.57
C SER A 65 12.33 5.70 9.86
N PRO A 66 11.78 5.60 8.64
CA PRO A 66 11.79 4.38 7.85
C PRO A 66 13.19 3.78 7.64
N SER A 67 14.22 4.61 7.55
CA SER A 67 15.61 4.17 7.40
C SER A 67 16.22 3.61 8.70
N ALA A 68 15.60 3.86 9.86
CA ALA A 68 16.06 3.37 11.15
C ALA A 68 15.59 1.94 11.48
N PHE A 69 14.65 1.39 10.70
CA PHE A 69 14.25 -0.01 10.85
C PHE A 69 15.30 -0.95 10.27
N GLN A 70 15.57 -2.06 10.96
CA GLN A 70 16.28 -3.17 10.31
C GLN A 70 15.44 -3.70 9.13
N PRO A 71 16.05 -4.17 8.03
CA PRO A 71 15.31 -4.57 6.83
C PRO A 71 14.19 -5.59 7.09
N LEU A 72 14.44 -6.57 7.97
CA LEU A 72 13.42 -7.56 8.35
C LEU A 72 12.27 -6.95 9.15
N GLU A 73 12.58 -6.06 10.11
CA GLU A 73 11.56 -5.36 10.90
C GLU A 73 10.71 -4.45 10.00
N ARG A 74 11.36 -3.73 9.08
CA ARG A 74 10.67 -2.89 8.09
C ARG A 74 9.71 -3.71 7.25
N ALA A 75 10.15 -4.86 6.74
CA ALA A 75 9.31 -5.78 5.98
C ALA A 75 8.21 -6.48 6.82
N GLN A 76 8.28 -6.48 8.15
CA GLN A 76 7.19 -6.98 8.99
C GLN A 76 6.13 -5.90 9.28
N ARG A 77 6.51 -4.63 9.17
CA ARG A 77 5.66 -3.47 9.51
C ARG A 77 5.13 -2.72 8.29
N ILE A 78 5.85 -2.73 7.17
CA ILE A 78 5.49 -1.98 5.95
C ILE A 78 5.40 -2.97 4.80
N SER A 79 4.21 -3.07 4.21
CA SER A 79 3.97 -3.81 2.98
C SER A 79 3.56 -2.84 1.87
N ALA A 80 4.03 -3.09 0.65
CA ALA A 80 3.75 -2.22 -0.48
C ALA A 80 3.31 -3.02 -1.71
N LEU A 81 2.25 -2.53 -2.36
CA LEU A 81 1.90 -2.84 -3.74
C LEU A 81 2.43 -1.71 -4.61
N SER A 82 3.49 -1.98 -5.37
CA SER A 82 4.06 -1.05 -6.36
C SER A 82 3.37 -1.21 -7.72
N GLN A 83 3.32 -0.13 -8.50
CA GLN A 83 2.74 -0.09 -9.85
C GLN A 83 3.44 -1.05 -10.83
N SER A 84 4.71 -1.39 -10.61
CA SER A 84 5.48 -2.29 -11.48
C SER A 84 5.87 -3.59 -10.78
N SER A 85 5.33 -4.70 -11.28
CA SER A 85 5.76 -6.04 -10.87
C SER A 85 5.68 -7.02 -12.04
N GLU A 86 6.62 -6.90 -12.97
CA GLU A 86 6.81 -7.92 -14.00
C GLU A 86 7.52 -9.13 -13.41
N LEU A 87 6.78 -10.22 -13.21
CA LEU A 87 7.38 -11.53 -12.94
C LEU A 87 7.77 -12.17 -14.27
N ARG A 88 9.06 -12.43 -14.45
CA ARG A 88 9.64 -13.09 -15.64
C ARG A 88 9.73 -14.60 -15.51
N PHE A 89 9.29 -15.16 -14.38
CA PHE A 89 9.35 -16.57 -14.06
C PHE A 89 7.94 -17.15 -13.90
N PRO A 90 7.72 -18.42 -14.27
CA PRO A 90 6.40 -19.05 -14.26
C PRO A 90 5.99 -19.50 -12.83
N PHE A 91 6.10 -18.61 -11.85
CA PHE A 91 5.56 -18.88 -10.51
C PHE A 91 4.05 -19.08 -10.59
N THR A 92 3.55 -19.98 -9.76
CA THR A 92 2.12 -20.15 -9.52
C THR A 92 1.57 -18.98 -8.69
N VAL A 93 0.26 -18.77 -8.74
CA VAL A 93 -0.42 -17.76 -7.91
C VAL A 93 -0.15 -17.99 -6.43
N GLU A 94 -0.24 -19.24 -5.97
CA GLU A 94 0.00 -19.60 -4.56
C GLU A 94 1.43 -19.26 -4.12
N GLU A 95 2.43 -19.56 -4.96
CA GLU A 95 3.83 -19.23 -4.67
C GLU A 95 4.04 -17.72 -4.54
N VAL A 96 3.47 -16.93 -5.45
CA VAL A 96 3.61 -15.46 -5.41
C VAL A 96 2.98 -14.87 -4.16
N ILE A 97 1.80 -15.35 -3.76
CA ILE A 97 1.15 -14.89 -2.51
C ILE A 97 1.99 -15.31 -1.31
N GLY A 98 2.54 -16.53 -1.34
CA GLY A 98 3.45 -17.05 -0.32
C GLY A 98 4.69 -16.19 -0.07
N LEU A 99 5.23 -15.52 -1.11
CA LEU A 99 6.35 -14.58 -0.96
C LEU A 99 6.06 -13.46 0.05
N GLY A 100 4.80 -13.05 0.20
CA GLY A 100 4.40 -12.06 1.21
C GLY A 100 4.71 -12.50 2.65
N ARG A 101 4.80 -13.81 2.91
CA ARG A 101 5.08 -14.35 4.25
C ARG A 101 6.56 -14.50 4.57
N TYR A 102 7.45 -14.27 3.60
CA TYR A 102 8.89 -14.40 3.78
C TYR A 102 9.47 -13.62 4.99
N PRO A 103 9.03 -12.38 5.30
CA PRO A 103 9.54 -11.63 6.45
C PRO A 103 9.30 -12.27 7.82
N PHE A 104 8.37 -13.21 7.93
CA PHE A 104 8.00 -13.82 9.22
C PHE A 104 8.70 -15.15 9.48
N ARG A 105 9.44 -15.69 8.49
CA ARG A 105 10.09 -17.02 8.55
C ARG A 105 9.19 -18.10 9.18
N ALA A 106 7.89 -18.00 8.88
CA ALA A 106 6.87 -18.78 9.55
C ALA A 106 6.91 -20.25 9.08
N LYS A 107 6.39 -21.17 9.89
CA LYS A 107 6.29 -22.59 9.51
C LYS A 107 5.43 -22.71 8.24
N ALA A 108 5.80 -23.64 7.35
CA ALA A 108 5.08 -23.87 6.08
C ALA A 108 3.56 -23.99 6.25
N ALA A 109 3.11 -24.71 7.29
CA ALA A 109 1.67 -24.86 7.60
C ALA A 109 0.97 -23.52 7.90
N SER A 110 1.64 -22.61 8.62
CA SER A 110 1.08 -21.27 8.90
C SER A 110 1.06 -20.38 7.66
N THR A 111 2.08 -20.48 6.81
CA THR A 111 2.11 -19.80 5.51
C THR A 111 0.97 -20.28 4.62
N ALA A 112 0.81 -21.59 4.45
CA ALA A 112 -0.24 -22.17 3.62
C ALA A 112 -1.65 -21.78 4.09
N ARG A 113 -1.89 -21.74 5.41
CA ARG A 113 -3.16 -21.25 5.97
C ARG A 113 -3.44 -19.80 5.58
N ILE A 114 -2.47 -18.89 5.80
CA ILE A 114 -2.64 -17.47 5.49
C ILE A 114 -2.83 -17.26 3.98
N VAL A 115 -2.06 -17.95 3.15
CA VAL A 115 -2.20 -17.87 1.69
C VAL A 115 -3.61 -18.27 1.27
N ARG A 116 -4.14 -19.38 1.82
CA ARG A 116 -5.52 -19.82 1.54
C ARG A 116 -6.56 -18.79 1.96
N GLU A 117 -6.47 -18.26 3.18
CA GLU A 117 -7.42 -17.25 3.70
C GLU A 117 -7.43 -15.98 2.82
N VAL A 118 -6.26 -15.52 2.39
CA VAL A 118 -6.15 -14.35 1.50
C VAL A 118 -6.70 -14.66 0.11
N MET A 119 -6.43 -15.86 -0.42
CA MET A 119 -6.98 -16.29 -1.70
C MET A 119 -8.50 -16.41 -1.67
N ASP A 120 -9.07 -16.91 -0.57
CA ASP A 120 -10.52 -16.94 -0.34
C ASP A 120 -11.09 -15.51 -0.36
N ALA A 121 -10.47 -14.58 0.36
CA ALA A 121 -10.91 -13.18 0.46
C ALA A 121 -10.87 -12.44 -0.89
N LEU A 122 -9.95 -12.82 -1.80
CA LEU A 122 -9.78 -12.22 -3.13
C LEU A 122 -10.38 -13.05 -4.28
N GLN A 123 -11.07 -14.16 -3.96
CA GLN A 123 -11.66 -15.08 -4.94
C GLN A 123 -10.63 -15.63 -5.95
N LEU A 124 -9.44 -15.98 -5.46
CA LEU A 124 -8.31 -16.48 -6.27
C LEU A 124 -8.16 -18.01 -6.23
N ASN A 125 -9.02 -18.73 -5.51
CA ASN A 125 -8.89 -20.19 -5.31
C ASN A 125 -8.80 -20.99 -6.61
N GLY A 126 -9.59 -20.64 -7.63
CA GLY A 126 -9.55 -21.29 -8.95
C GLY A 126 -8.27 -21.03 -9.76
N PHE A 127 -7.38 -20.17 -9.25
CA PHE A 127 -6.14 -19.75 -9.91
C PHE A 127 -4.89 -20.27 -9.21
N ALA A 128 -5.00 -20.97 -8.07
CA ALA A 128 -3.88 -21.35 -7.20
C ALA A 128 -2.63 -21.84 -7.94
N GLN A 129 -2.83 -22.84 -8.82
CA GLN A 129 -1.77 -23.51 -9.57
C GLN A 129 -1.53 -22.91 -10.98
N ARG A 130 -2.24 -21.85 -11.34
CA ARG A 130 -2.03 -21.18 -12.63
C ARG A 130 -0.73 -20.39 -12.59
N SER A 131 -0.01 -20.41 -13.71
CA SER A 131 1.18 -19.58 -13.90
C SER A 131 0.79 -18.11 -13.98
N MET A 132 1.54 -17.23 -13.31
CA MET A 132 1.41 -15.77 -13.42
C MET A 132 1.47 -15.27 -14.86
N LEU A 133 2.21 -15.96 -15.74
CA LEU A 133 2.36 -15.60 -17.15
C LEU A 133 1.07 -15.83 -17.96
N SER A 134 0.14 -16.63 -17.44
CA SER A 134 -1.14 -16.95 -18.10
C SER A 134 -2.29 -16.03 -17.70
N LEU A 135 -2.10 -15.20 -16.67
CA LEU A 135 -3.13 -14.32 -16.12
C LEU A 135 -3.29 -13.06 -16.96
N SER A 136 -4.49 -12.48 -16.98
CA SER A 136 -4.74 -11.13 -17.47
C SER A 136 -4.09 -10.05 -16.58
N GLY A 137 -4.04 -8.81 -17.05
CA GLY A 137 -3.47 -7.69 -16.27
C GLY A 137 -4.17 -7.49 -14.91
N GLY A 138 -5.50 -7.48 -14.90
CA GLY A 138 -6.29 -7.33 -13.66
C GLY A 138 -6.15 -8.52 -12.71
N GLU A 139 -6.05 -9.75 -13.24
CA GLU A 139 -5.77 -10.94 -12.41
C GLU A 139 -4.38 -10.86 -11.77
N ARG A 140 -3.34 -10.47 -12.53
CA ARG A 140 -2.00 -10.27 -11.96
C ARG A 140 -2.01 -9.21 -10.86
N GLN A 141 -2.71 -8.09 -11.06
CA GLN A 141 -2.85 -7.04 -10.05
C GLN A 141 -3.48 -7.59 -8.76
N ARG A 142 -4.55 -8.39 -8.86
CA ARG A 142 -5.18 -9.03 -7.70
C ARG A 142 -4.24 -9.99 -6.97
N VAL A 143 -3.40 -10.74 -7.69
CA VAL A 143 -2.40 -11.61 -7.07
C VAL A 143 -1.31 -10.81 -6.36
N HIS A 144 -0.85 -9.70 -6.92
CA HIS A 144 0.12 -8.83 -6.24
C HIS A 144 -0.48 -8.13 -5.02
N LEU A 145 -1.74 -7.71 -5.08
CA LEU A 145 -2.48 -7.24 -3.92
C LEU A 145 -2.59 -8.34 -2.86
N ALA A 146 -2.96 -9.57 -3.24
CA ALA A 146 -3.00 -10.72 -2.34
C ALA A 146 -1.66 -10.94 -1.64
N ARG A 147 -0.54 -10.87 -2.38
CA ARG A 147 0.81 -10.97 -1.80
C ARG A 147 1.07 -9.90 -0.74
N ALA A 148 0.74 -8.63 -1.02
CA ALA A 148 0.93 -7.53 -0.08
C ALA A 148 0.04 -7.69 1.17
N VAL A 149 -1.23 -8.04 0.97
CA VAL A 149 -2.17 -8.32 2.06
C VAL A 149 -1.71 -9.54 2.89
N ALA A 150 -1.22 -10.60 2.26
CA ALA A 150 -0.70 -11.77 2.97
C ALA A 150 0.45 -11.41 3.90
N GLN A 151 1.30 -10.45 3.56
CA GLN A 151 2.39 -9.98 4.42
C GLN A 151 1.88 -9.41 5.76
N ILE A 152 0.74 -8.74 5.76
CA ILE A 152 0.19 -8.10 6.98
C ILE A 152 -0.94 -8.89 7.65
N TRP A 153 -1.54 -9.87 6.97
CA TRP A 153 -2.74 -10.61 7.39
C TRP A 153 -2.70 -11.19 8.81
N SER A 154 -1.52 -11.57 9.28
CA SER A 154 -1.33 -12.10 10.64
C SER A 154 -0.04 -11.56 11.25
N SER A 155 0.25 -10.27 11.02
CA SER A 155 1.42 -9.64 11.61
C SER A 155 1.27 -9.59 13.15
N PRO A 156 2.28 -10.01 13.92
CA PRO A 156 2.26 -9.90 15.39
C PRO A 156 2.45 -8.46 15.86
N VAL A 157 2.75 -7.54 14.95
CA VAL A 157 2.94 -6.11 15.22
C VAL A 157 2.02 -5.28 14.31
N PRO A 158 1.65 -4.06 14.73
CA PRO A 158 0.92 -3.15 13.85
C PRO A 158 1.66 -2.91 12.53
N ALA A 159 0.91 -2.84 11.44
CA ALA A 159 1.47 -2.72 10.10
C ALA A 159 0.78 -1.63 9.25
N LEU A 160 1.50 -1.18 8.24
CA LEU A 160 1.09 -0.18 7.26
C LEU A 160 1.12 -0.82 5.87
N LEU A 161 -0.02 -0.82 5.18
CA LEU A 161 -0.13 -1.29 3.81
C LEU A 161 -0.19 -0.08 2.87
N LEU A 162 0.77 -0.01 1.95
CA LEU A 162 0.87 1.02 0.93
C LEU A 162 0.40 0.46 -0.40
N LEU A 163 -0.52 1.14 -1.07
CA LEU A 163 -1.11 0.70 -2.32
C LEU A 163 -0.93 1.78 -3.38
N ASP A 164 -0.07 1.53 -4.37
CA ASP A 164 0.06 2.40 -5.54
C ASP A 164 -0.93 1.95 -6.62
N GLU A 165 -1.95 2.78 -6.88
CA GLU A 165 -2.98 2.52 -7.88
C GLU A 165 -3.63 1.11 -7.82
N PRO A 166 -4.17 0.67 -6.66
CA PRO A 166 -4.70 -0.69 -6.51
C PRO A 166 -5.89 -1.02 -7.44
N PHE A 167 -6.51 0.00 -8.07
CA PHE A 167 -7.72 -0.12 -8.88
C PHE A 167 -7.50 0.04 -10.40
N ALA A 168 -6.33 0.49 -10.85
CA ALA A 168 -6.14 1.00 -12.22
C ALA A 168 -6.43 -0.01 -13.34
N ALA A 169 -6.26 -1.32 -13.10
CA ALA A 169 -6.46 -2.38 -14.08
C ALA A 169 -7.72 -3.24 -13.82
N LEU A 170 -8.65 -2.75 -12.99
CA LEU A 170 -9.82 -3.51 -12.53
C LEU A 170 -11.13 -2.91 -13.07
N ASP A 171 -12.03 -3.78 -13.50
CA ASP A 171 -13.43 -3.41 -13.75
C ASP A 171 -14.15 -3.05 -12.42
N ILE A 172 -15.33 -2.44 -12.55
CA ILE A 172 -16.10 -1.95 -11.40
C ILE A 172 -16.40 -3.06 -10.38
N ALA A 173 -16.73 -4.28 -10.83
CA ALA A 173 -17.06 -5.39 -9.95
C ALA A 173 -15.84 -5.80 -9.10
N HIS A 174 -14.67 -5.90 -9.74
CA HIS A 174 -13.42 -6.19 -9.05
C HIS A 174 -12.97 -5.03 -8.14
N GLN A 175 -13.19 -3.77 -8.53
CA GLN A 175 -12.91 -2.62 -7.65
C GLN A 175 -13.74 -2.67 -6.35
N VAL A 176 -15.03 -3.01 -6.44
CA VAL A 176 -15.90 -3.20 -5.27
C VAL A 176 -15.38 -4.35 -4.39
N GLY A 177 -14.96 -5.46 -5.00
CA GLY A 177 -14.35 -6.58 -4.28
C GLY A 177 -13.09 -6.18 -3.50
N VAL A 178 -12.19 -5.44 -4.14
CA VAL A 178 -10.97 -4.94 -3.49
C VAL A 178 -11.31 -4.00 -2.34
N ARG A 179 -12.23 -3.04 -2.51
CA ARG A 179 -12.63 -2.14 -1.41
C ARG A 179 -13.19 -2.92 -0.22
N ARG A 180 -14.03 -3.92 -0.47
CA ARG A 180 -14.57 -4.79 0.59
C ARG A 180 -13.47 -5.52 1.34
N LEU A 181 -12.46 -6.04 0.63
CA LEU A 181 -11.28 -6.65 1.23
C LEU A 181 -10.53 -5.66 2.13
N LEU A 182 -10.21 -4.46 1.63
CA LEU A 182 -9.45 -3.48 2.39
C LEU A 182 -10.19 -3.07 3.67
N ALA A 183 -11.52 -2.90 3.59
CA ALA A 183 -12.36 -2.67 4.76
C ALA A 183 -12.33 -3.84 5.76
N GLN A 184 -12.38 -5.09 5.27
CA GLN A 184 -12.24 -6.27 6.13
C GLN A 184 -10.86 -6.32 6.81
N VAL A 185 -9.79 -6.01 6.08
CA VAL A 185 -8.42 -5.99 6.61
C VAL A 185 -8.29 -4.96 7.74
N LEU A 186 -8.81 -3.73 7.54
CA LEU A 186 -8.83 -2.68 8.56
C LEU A 186 -9.64 -3.09 9.79
N ALA A 187 -10.78 -3.75 9.60
CA ALA A 187 -11.65 -4.16 10.69
C ALA A 187 -11.10 -5.36 11.51
N ALA A 188 -10.37 -6.26 10.86
CA ALA A 188 -9.93 -7.52 11.48
C ALA A 188 -8.50 -7.47 12.04
N HIS A 189 -7.68 -6.50 11.62
CA HIS A 189 -6.24 -6.48 11.92
C HIS A 189 -5.76 -5.12 12.40
N PRO A 190 -4.69 -5.05 13.21
CA PRO A 190 -4.07 -3.79 13.63
C PRO A 190 -3.25 -3.19 12.48
N VAL A 191 -3.96 -2.73 11.45
CA VAL A 191 -3.38 -2.26 10.19
C VAL A 191 -3.94 -0.88 9.85
N SER A 192 -3.14 -0.05 9.20
CA SER A 192 -3.63 1.11 8.44
C SER A 192 -3.24 0.99 6.98
N ILE A 193 -3.96 1.70 6.12
CA ILE A 193 -3.76 1.63 4.68
C ILE A 193 -3.53 3.04 4.13
N VAL A 194 -2.56 3.17 3.23
CA VAL A 194 -2.37 4.36 2.39
C VAL A 194 -2.56 3.92 0.95
N SER A 195 -3.45 4.60 0.21
CA SER A 195 -3.70 4.31 -1.20
C SER A 195 -3.50 5.54 -2.04
N VAL A 196 -2.73 5.39 -3.12
CA VAL A 196 -2.66 6.39 -4.19
C VAL A 196 -3.84 6.17 -5.12
N VAL A 197 -4.66 7.21 -5.30
CA VAL A 197 -5.83 7.19 -6.19
C VAL A 197 -5.83 8.40 -7.11
N HIS A 198 -6.29 8.20 -8.35
CA HIS A 198 -6.19 9.20 -9.43
C HIS A 198 -7.51 9.93 -9.70
N ASP A 199 -8.64 9.40 -9.22
CA ASP A 199 -9.98 9.92 -9.49
C ASP A 199 -10.68 10.31 -8.18
N LEU A 200 -11.21 11.53 -8.15
CA LEU A 200 -12.04 12.05 -7.05
C LEU A 200 -13.25 11.15 -6.75
N GLY A 201 -13.85 10.56 -7.78
CA GLY A 201 -14.93 9.59 -7.60
C GLY A 201 -14.50 8.39 -6.75
N GLN A 202 -13.25 7.94 -6.91
CA GLN A 202 -12.72 6.85 -6.08
C GLN A 202 -12.49 7.27 -4.63
N ALA A 203 -12.14 8.54 -4.39
CA ALA A 203 -11.79 9.08 -3.07
C ALA A 203 -13.00 9.38 -2.17
N THR A 204 -14.20 9.49 -2.74
CA THR A 204 -15.44 9.65 -1.94
C THR A 204 -15.84 8.39 -1.16
N GLN A 205 -15.18 7.25 -1.39
CA GLN A 205 -15.62 5.95 -0.87
C GLN A 205 -14.54 5.25 -0.06
N GLY A 206 -14.74 5.17 1.25
CA GLY A 206 -13.98 4.27 2.13
C GLY A 206 -12.61 4.80 2.58
N TYR A 207 -12.42 6.12 2.62
CA TYR A 207 -11.23 6.76 3.18
C TYR A 207 -11.60 7.60 4.40
N ASP A 208 -10.81 7.46 5.47
CA ASP A 208 -10.94 8.29 6.67
C ASP A 208 -10.27 9.64 6.47
N GLN A 209 -9.16 9.67 5.74
CA GLN A 209 -8.35 10.86 5.48
C GLN A 209 -8.02 10.99 3.99
N ILE A 210 -7.90 12.22 3.52
CA ILE A 210 -7.49 12.54 2.15
C ILE A 210 -6.35 13.54 2.21
N CYS A 211 -5.29 13.32 1.42
CA CYS A 211 -4.23 14.26 1.14
C CYS A 211 -4.23 14.60 -0.36
N LEU A 212 -4.43 15.87 -0.70
CA LEU A 212 -4.39 16.36 -2.08
C LEU A 212 -3.04 17.02 -2.35
N LEU A 213 -2.34 16.54 -3.37
CA LEU A 213 -1.09 17.11 -3.88
C LEU A 213 -1.34 17.87 -5.18
N THR A 214 -0.64 18.99 -5.34
CA THR A 214 -0.61 19.76 -6.59
C THR A 214 0.37 19.13 -7.58
N GLU A 215 0.30 19.56 -8.84
CA GLU A 215 1.29 19.17 -9.85
C GLU A 215 2.72 19.59 -9.48
N GLN A 216 2.87 20.66 -8.68
CA GLN A 216 4.18 21.15 -8.24
C GLN A 216 4.75 20.40 -7.02
N GLY A 217 4.02 19.41 -6.48
CA GLY A 217 4.45 18.63 -5.31
C GLY A 217 4.13 19.26 -3.95
N ASP A 218 3.38 20.36 -3.95
CA ASP A 218 2.89 21.02 -2.74
C ASP A 218 1.60 20.36 -2.26
N GLN A 219 1.35 20.42 -0.96
CA GLN A 219 0.10 19.94 -0.37
C GLN A 219 -1.00 20.99 -0.51
N LEU A 220 -2.07 20.67 -1.25
CA LEU A 220 -3.24 21.52 -1.40
C LEU A 220 -4.18 21.44 -0.19
N ALA A 221 -4.42 20.22 0.31
CA ALA A 221 -5.30 19.99 1.45
C ALA A 221 -4.98 18.66 2.14
N PHE A 222 -5.28 18.57 3.43
CA PHE A 222 -5.33 17.32 4.17
C PHE A 222 -6.37 17.36 5.29
N GLY A 223 -7.06 16.24 5.49
CA GLY A 223 -8.00 16.08 6.58
C GLY A 223 -8.99 14.95 6.34
N ALA A 224 -10.04 14.93 7.15
CA ALA A 224 -11.13 13.97 7.01
C ALA A 224 -11.75 14.07 5.61
N SER A 225 -12.12 12.92 5.04
CA SER A 225 -12.68 12.87 3.68
C SER A 225 -13.88 13.81 3.48
N SER A 226 -14.75 13.91 4.48
CA SER A 226 -15.92 14.82 4.49
C SER A 226 -15.61 16.31 4.58
N ALA A 227 -14.36 16.68 4.91
CA ALA A 227 -13.92 18.07 5.01
C ALA A 227 -13.09 18.52 3.80
N VAL A 228 -12.55 17.56 3.03
CA VAL A 228 -11.67 17.81 1.87
C VAL A 228 -12.44 17.72 0.55
N LEU A 229 -13.43 16.83 0.44
CA LEU A 229 -14.31 16.65 -0.73
C LEU A 229 -15.65 17.35 -0.51
#